data_AF-A0A968VQK6-F1
#
_entry.id   AF-A0A968VQK6-F1
#
_cell.length_a   1.000
_cell.length_b   1.000
_cell.length_c   1.000
_cell.angle_alpha   90.00
_cell.angle_beta   90.00
_cell.angle_gamma   90.00
#
_symmetry.space_group_name_H-M   'P 1'
#
loop_
_entity.id
_entity.type
_entity.pdbx_description
1 polymer ?
#
loop_
_entity_poly.entity_id
_entity_poly.type
_entity_poly.pdbx_seq_one_letter_code
_entity_poly.pdbx_strand_id
1 'polypeptide(L)'
;MQYIDRSQVKCSYATRSVPQEQMCTLVALPDVPRAGDLLLTNVVSLGRNTMIEARDCLRTHIFPGNSLIVALGNRYATDHYEGYVPTRLEASCDLLAISGVCGEVFARSHAVPAPTRLRILGAVGDANGKALNTRDFAMQPEVASSQAQVTLVVGSSLNSGCNTLVGALARGLILKGAASVLFASRAQRRAAMSATS
;
A
#
# COMPACT_ATOMS: atom_id res chain seq x y z
N MET A 1 17.68 19.21 -2.30
CA MET A 1 16.90 18.41 -3.27
C MET A 1 17.88 17.62 -4.09
N GLN A 2 17.77 16.29 -4.07
CA GLN A 2 18.65 15.37 -4.80
C GLN A 2 17.83 14.59 -5.82
N TYR A 3 18.36 14.30 -7.01
CA TYR A 3 17.67 13.43 -7.97
C TYR A 3 17.77 11.96 -7.57
N ILE A 4 16.71 11.20 -7.81
CA ILE A 4 16.66 9.77 -7.55
C ILE A 4 17.27 9.02 -8.75
N ASP A 5 18.29 8.21 -8.51
CA ASP A 5 18.77 7.23 -9.51
C ASP A 5 17.78 6.07 -9.61
N ARG A 6 16.98 6.07 -10.68
CA ARG A 6 15.91 5.10 -10.89
C ARG A 6 16.42 3.69 -11.25
N SER A 7 17.69 3.54 -11.66
CA SER A 7 18.22 2.25 -12.11
C SER A 7 18.39 1.24 -10.97
N GLN A 8 18.50 1.72 -9.74
CA GLN A 8 18.75 0.92 -8.54
C GLN A 8 17.54 0.85 -7.59
N VAL A 9 16.41 1.44 -7.97
CA VAL A 9 15.25 1.61 -7.08
C VAL A 9 14.08 0.78 -7.56
N LYS A 10 13.59 -0.11 -6.71
CA LYS A 10 12.37 -0.88 -6.98
C LYS A 10 11.16 -0.07 -6.54
N CYS A 11 10.27 0.24 -7.48
CA CYS A 11 8.99 0.86 -7.16
C CYS A 11 7.96 -0.22 -6.79
N SER A 12 7.28 -0.04 -5.67
CA SER A 12 6.27 -0.99 -5.23
C SER A 12 4.92 -0.81 -5.91
N TYR A 13 4.11 -1.86 -5.90
CA TYR A 13 2.75 -1.84 -6.44
C TYR A 13 1.84 -0.79 -5.81
N ALA A 14 2.04 -0.46 -4.53
CA ALA A 14 1.29 0.58 -3.83
C ALA A 14 1.50 1.97 -4.44
N THR A 15 2.57 2.18 -5.20
CA THR A 15 2.89 3.45 -5.88
C THR A 15 2.45 3.49 -7.35
N ARG A 16 1.73 2.47 -7.83
CA ARG A 16 1.41 2.31 -9.26
C ARG A 16 0.59 3.43 -9.87
N SER A 17 -0.20 4.16 -9.07
CA SER A 17 -1.04 5.27 -9.56
C SER A 17 -0.21 6.51 -9.92
N VAL A 18 0.98 6.67 -9.34
CA VAL A 18 1.84 7.83 -9.57
C VAL A 18 2.75 7.56 -10.76
N PRO A 19 2.74 8.34 -11.85
CA PRO A 19 3.63 8.12 -13.00
C PRO A 19 5.11 8.13 -12.57
N GLN A 20 5.91 7.18 -13.07
CA GLN A 20 7.31 7.05 -12.65
C GLN A 20 8.16 8.24 -13.12
N GLU A 21 7.75 8.91 -14.18
CA GLU A 21 8.35 10.13 -14.72
C GLU A 21 8.24 11.29 -13.74
N GLN A 22 7.22 11.29 -12.86
CA GLN A 22 7.06 12.30 -11.83
C GLN A 22 7.90 12.01 -10.59
N MET A 23 8.44 10.80 -10.40
CA MET A 23 9.27 10.45 -9.24
C MET A 23 10.71 10.92 -9.44
N CYS A 24 10.93 12.24 -9.46
CA CYS A 24 12.20 12.83 -9.87
C CYS A 24 13.16 13.00 -8.70
N THR A 25 12.66 13.46 -7.56
CA THR A 25 13.53 14.03 -6.52
C THR A 25 13.29 13.44 -5.14
N LEU A 26 14.32 13.52 -4.32
CA LEU A 26 14.30 13.26 -2.90
C LEU A 26 14.22 14.58 -2.15
N VAL A 27 13.13 14.74 -1.41
CA VAL A 27 12.82 15.95 -0.63
C VAL A 27 12.74 15.61 0.85
N ALA A 28 12.78 16.65 1.69
CA ALA A 28 12.63 16.50 3.12
C ALA A 28 11.30 15.81 3.47
N LEU A 29 11.29 15.07 4.57
CA LEU A 29 10.07 14.43 5.04
C LEU A 29 9.04 15.49 5.43
N PRO A 30 7.75 15.26 5.14
CA PRO A 30 6.70 16.16 5.58
C PRO A 30 6.63 16.18 7.11
N ASP A 31 6.37 17.35 7.69
CA ASP A 31 6.19 17.49 9.14
C ASP A 31 5.02 16.65 9.66
N VAL A 32 3.97 16.54 8.85
CA VAL A 32 2.78 15.74 9.12
C VAL A 32 2.62 14.69 8.02
N PRO A 33 3.02 13.42 8.26
CA PRO A 33 2.86 12.36 7.28
C PRO A 33 1.39 12.05 7.03
N ARG A 34 1.09 11.70 5.78
CA ARG A 34 -0.25 11.36 5.33
C ARG A 34 -0.23 10.00 4.67
N ALA A 35 -1.32 9.24 4.86
CA ALA A 35 -1.52 8.04 4.06
C ALA A 35 -1.51 8.42 2.57
N GLY A 36 -0.73 7.68 1.80
CA GLY A 36 -0.44 7.89 0.41
C GLY A 36 0.89 8.58 0.12
N ASP A 37 1.60 9.15 1.10
CA ASP A 37 2.90 9.78 0.86
C ASP A 37 3.91 8.75 0.34
N LEU A 38 4.68 9.11 -0.68
CA LEU A 38 5.72 8.24 -1.24
C LEU A 38 7.04 8.47 -0.51
N LEU A 39 7.65 7.38 -0.06
CA LEU A 39 8.94 7.40 0.60
C LEU A 39 9.97 6.60 -0.20
N LEU A 40 11.16 7.15 -0.32
CA LEU A 40 12.33 6.38 -0.72
C LEU A 40 12.97 5.79 0.54
N THR A 41 13.15 4.48 0.54
CA THR A 41 13.64 3.73 1.70
C THR A 41 14.76 2.77 1.31
N ASN A 42 15.55 2.36 2.29
CA ASN A 42 16.50 1.26 2.18
C ASN A 42 16.10 0.13 3.13
N VAL A 43 16.17 -1.11 2.65
CA VAL A 43 15.94 -2.29 3.49
C VAL A 43 17.08 -2.42 4.50
N VAL A 44 16.76 -2.45 5.79
CA VAL A 44 17.74 -2.60 6.87
C VAL A 44 17.87 -4.07 7.27
N SER A 45 16.73 -4.70 7.55
CA SER A 45 16.68 -6.11 7.95
C SER A 45 15.41 -6.76 7.42
N LEU A 46 15.52 -8.05 7.08
CA LEU A 46 14.38 -8.84 6.62
C LEU A 46 13.61 -9.41 7.81
N GLY A 47 12.30 -9.31 7.73
CA GLY A 47 11.36 -9.95 8.64
C GLY A 47 10.42 -10.85 7.86
N ARG A 48 9.11 -10.78 8.17
CA ARG A 48 8.09 -11.59 7.47
C ARG A 48 8.02 -11.34 5.97
N ASN A 49 8.09 -10.08 5.54
CA ASN A 49 7.95 -9.71 4.14
C ASN A 49 9.33 -9.70 3.46
N THR A 50 9.74 -10.84 2.90
CA THR A 50 11.02 -11.02 2.19
C THR A 50 10.93 -10.72 0.69
N MET A 51 9.73 -10.36 0.22
CA MET A 51 9.43 -10.02 -1.17
C MET A 51 8.60 -8.75 -1.23
N ILE A 52 8.67 -8.08 -2.37
CA ILE A 52 7.81 -6.96 -2.73
C ILE A 52 7.17 -7.21 -4.10
N GLU A 53 5.92 -6.81 -4.24
CA GLU A 53 5.23 -6.71 -5.51
C GLU A 53 5.67 -5.40 -6.18
N ALA A 54 6.34 -5.54 -7.31
CA ALA A 54 6.74 -4.42 -8.14
C ALA A 54 5.54 -3.84 -8.88
N ARG A 55 5.73 -2.67 -9.50
CA ARG A 55 4.66 -1.96 -10.23
C ARG A 55 4.02 -2.75 -11.35
N ASP A 56 4.77 -3.67 -11.95
CA ASP A 56 4.34 -4.61 -12.99
C ASP A 56 3.61 -5.85 -12.44
N CYS A 57 3.24 -5.83 -11.15
CA CYS A 57 2.61 -6.93 -10.42
C CYS A 57 3.52 -8.16 -10.20
N LEU A 58 4.81 -8.09 -10.57
CA LEU A 58 5.75 -9.18 -10.32
C LEU A 58 6.22 -9.18 -8.88
N ARG A 59 6.27 -10.36 -8.27
CA ARG A 59 6.86 -10.54 -6.93
C ARG A 59 8.35 -10.74 -7.06
N THR A 60 9.11 -9.87 -6.41
CA THR A 60 10.58 -9.91 -6.42
C THR A 60 11.12 -9.98 -4.99
N HIS A 61 12.20 -10.72 -4.80
CA HIS A 61 12.88 -10.74 -3.51
C HIS A 61 13.54 -9.39 -3.21
N ILE A 62 13.53 -9.03 -1.93
CA ILE A 62 14.24 -7.88 -1.41
C ILE A 62 15.34 -8.34 -0.46
N PHE A 63 16.45 -7.61 -0.46
CA PHE A 63 17.61 -7.88 0.36
C PHE A 63 18.02 -6.63 1.12
N PRO A 64 18.68 -6.74 2.28
CA PRO A 64 19.28 -5.60 2.97
C PRO A 64 20.13 -4.75 2.00
N GLY A 65 19.98 -3.43 2.08
CA GLY A 65 20.63 -2.47 1.18
C GLY A 65 19.85 -2.17 -0.10
N ASN A 66 18.80 -2.93 -0.47
CA ASN A 66 17.96 -2.57 -1.61
C ASN A 66 17.18 -1.27 -1.34
N SER A 67 17.14 -0.38 -2.32
CA SER A 67 16.32 0.82 -2.29
C SER A 67 14.92 0.56 -2.84
N LEU A 68 13.90 0.97 -2.08
CA LEU A 68 12.49 0.76 -2.40
C LEU A 68 11.73 2.08 -2.34
N ILE A 69 10.88 2.33 -3.34
CA ILE A 69 9.84 3.35 -3.26
C ILE A 69 8.55 2.69 -2.76
N VAL A 70 8.07 3.15 -1.61
CA VAL A 70 6.92 2.60 -0.88
C VAL A 70 5.93 3.72 -0.56
N ALA A 71 4.68 3.35 -0.25
CA ALA A 71 3.65 4.30 0.14
C ALA A 71 3.32 4.15 1.64
N LEU A 72 3.19 5.28 2.34
CA LEU A 72 2.66 5.32 3.71
C LEU A 72 1.18 4.92 3.72
N GLY A 73 0.79 4.05 4.64
CA GLY A 73 -0.61 3.66 4.76
C GLY A 73 -0.92 2.81 5.98
N ASN A 74 -2.21 2.73 6.30
CA ASN A 74 -2.69 1.88 7.38
C ASN A 74 -2.94 0.46 6.85
N ARG A 75 -2.64 -0.55 7.65
CA ARG A 75 -2.99 -1.95 7.39
C ARG A 75 -3.58 -2.55 8.66
N TYR A 76 -4.78 -3.09 8.53
CA TYR A 76 -5.53 -3.69 9.64
C TYR A 76 -5.66 -5.21 9.43
N ALA A 77 -4.57 -5.96 9.61
CA ALA A 77 -4.62 -7.41 9.49
C ALA A 77 -4.51 -8.05 10.88
N THR A 78 -5.65 -8.45 11.44
CA THR A 78 -5.75 -9.05 12.79
C THR A 78 -4.96 -10.36 12.92
N ASP A 79 -4.77 -11.08 11.82
CA ASP A 79 -3.97 -12.30 11.74
C ASP A 79 -2.49 -12.03 11.39
N HIS A 80 -2.12 -10.76 11.18
CA HIS A 80 -0.82 -10.37 10.67
C HIS A 80 -0.24 -9.16 11.44
N TYR A 81 -0.23 -7.99 10.82
CA TYR A 81 0.18 -6.73 11.42
C TYR A 81 -0.98 -5.77 11.38
N GLU A 82 -1.18 -5.10 12.51
CA GLU A 82 -1.92 -3.87 12.60
C GLU A 82 -0.92 -2.73 12.64
N GLY A 83 -0.92 -1.90 11.60
CA GLY A 83 0.02 -0.80 11.45
C GLY A 83 -0.63 0.45 10.90
N TYR A 84 -0.07 1.58 11.28
CA TYR A 84 -0.65 2.90 11.05
C TYR A 84 0.37 3.85 10.46
N VAL A 85 -0.11 4.88 9.77
CA VAL A 85 0.69 6.08 9.50
C VAL A 85 0.98 6.76 10.85
N PRO A 86 2.26 6.94 11.23
CA PRO A 86 2.60 7.55 12.50
C PRO A 86 2.22 9.03 12.49
N THR A 87 2.12 9.67 13.66
CA THR A 87 1.87 11.12 13.76
C THR A 87 3.10 11.94 13.34
N ARG A 88 4.29 11.35 13.44
CA ARG A 88 5.57 11.91 12.99
C ARG A 88 6.43 10.81 12.39
N LEU A 89 7.11 11.09 11.28
CA LEU A 89 8.06 10.12 10.70
C LEU A 89 9.37 10.14 11.47
N GLU A 90 9.77 8.97 11.95
CA GLU A 90 11.13 8.72 12.40
C GLU A 90 12.04 8.34 11.22
N ALA A 91 13.33 8.09 11.48
CA ALA A 91 14.27 7.65 10.46
C ALA A 91 14.00 6.21 9.94
N SER A 92 13.05 5.49 10.53
CA SER A 92 12.70 4.12 10.16
C SER A 92 11.19 3.87 10.13
N CYS A 93 10.75 2.92 9.31
CA CYS A 93 9.40 2.39 9.28
C CYS A 93 9.38 0.89 8.99
N ASP A 94 8.21 0.29 9.07
CA ASP A 94 7.99 -1.13 8.87
C ASP A 94 7.26 -1.39 7.55
N LEU A 95 7.69 -2.44 6.83
CA LEU A 95 6.98 -2.91 5.65
C LEU A 95 5.76 -3.73 6.07
N LEU A 96 4.59 -3.09 6.04
CA LEU A 96 3.32 -3.68 6.44
C LEU A 96 2.79 -4.69 5.42
N ALA A 97 3.06 -4.47 4.12
CA ALA A 97 2.57 -5.35 3.05
C ALA A 97 3.56 -5.57 1.91
N ILE A 98 3.48 -6.75 1.28
CA ILE A 98 4.23 -7.06 0.06
C ILE A 98 3.91 -6.10 -1.09
N SER A 99 2.73 -5.47 -1.10
CA SER A 99 2.41 -4.43 -2.08
C SER A 99 3.25 -3.16 -1.92
N GLY A 100 4.04 -3.04 -0.84
CA GLY A 100 4.84 -1.87 -0.53
C GLY A 100 4.09 -0.77 0.22
N VAL A 101 3.11 -1.17 1.05
CA VAL A 101 2.55 -0.29 2.08
C VAL A 101 3.47 -0.34 3.30
N CYS A 102 3.85 0.82 3.81
CA CYS A 102 4.69 1.00 4.99
C CYS A 102 4.01 1.88 6.05
N GLY A 103 4.45 1.73 7.28
CA GLY A 103 3.95 2.48 8.44
C GLY A 103 4.64 2.00 9.71
N GLU A 104 4.05 2.26 10.86
CA GLU A 104 4.51 1.76 12.15
C GLU A 104 3.62 0.61 12.59
N VAL A 105 4.21 -0.52 12.99
CA VAL A 105 3.44 -1.64 13.56
C VAL A 105 3.00 -1.28 14.98
N PHE A 106 1.70 -1.23 15.21
CA PHE A 106 1.10 -1.02 16.52
C PHE A 106 0.87 -2.35 17.25
N ALA A 107 0.33 -3.35 16.54
CA ALA A 107 0.10 -4.68 17.09
C ALA A 107 0.45 -5.78 16.08
N ARG A 108 0.84 -6.94 16.60
CA ARG A 108 1.28 -8.10 15.81
C ARG A 108 0.73 -9.37 16.44
N SER A 109 0.18 -10.26 15.61
CA SER A 109 -0.19 -11.60 16.06
C SER A 109 1.04 -12.39 16.50
N HIS A 110 0.95 -13.12 17.62
CA HIS A 110 2.07 -13.84 18.22
C HIS A 110 2.73 -14.85 17.26
N ALA A 111 1.97 -15.36 16.28
CA ALA A 111 2.45 -16.33 15.29
C ALA A 111 3.20 -15.70 14.11
N VAL A 112 3.21 -14.36 13.97
CA VAL A 112 3.80 -13.68 12.82
C VAL A 112 5.18 -13.15 13.17
N PRO A 113 6.25 -13.41 12.41
CA PRO A 113 7.59 -12.87 12.65
C PRO A 113 7.66 -11.33 12.75
N ALA A 114 8.79 -10.79 13.19
CA ALA A 114 9.00 -9.33 13.17
C ALA A 114 8.85 -8.75 11.74
N PRO A 115 8.41 -7.49 11.58
CA PRO A 115 8.31 -6.87 10.27
C PRO A 115 9.68 -6.63 9.63
N THR A 116 9.72 -6.52 8.31
CA THR A 116 10.90 -6.06 7.58
C THR A 116 11.11 -4.58 7.86
N ARG A 117 12.30 -4.19 8.32
CA ARG A 117 12.62 -2.82 8.72
C ARG A 117 13.17 -2.04 7.54
N LEU A 118 12.65 -0.84 7.36
CA LEU A 118 13.05 0.10 6.32
C LEU A 118 13.63 1.36 6.97
N ARG A 119 14.76 1.85 6.44
CA ARG A 119 15.31 3.16 6.77
C ARG A 119 14.80 4.17 5.75
N ILE A 120 14.22 5.27 6.22
CA ILE A 120 13.68 6.31 5.36
C ILE A 120 14.84 7.21 4.91
N LEU A 121 14.96 7.43 3.60
CA LEU A 121 15.96 8.33 3.01
C LEU A 121 15.38 9.72 2.76
N GLY A 122 14.07 9.80 2.51
CA GLY A 122 13.34 11.04 2.26
C GLY A 122 11.99 10.77 1.59
N ALA A 123 11.23 11.83 1.36
CA ALA A 123 10.00 11.75 0.58
C ALA A 123 10.30 11.86 -0.91
N VAL A 124 9.52 11.16 -1.74
CA VAL A 124 9.63 11.25 -3.20
C VAL A 124 8.86 12.48 -3.66
N GLY A 125 9.52 13.34 -4.43
CA GLY A 125 8.95 14.56 -4.99
C GLY A 125 9.02 14.62 -6.51
N ASP A 126 8.25 15.56 -7.06
CA ASP A 126 8.26 15.89 -8.48
C ASP A 126 9.51 16.66 -8.91
N ALA A 127 9.57 17.04 -10.19
CA ALA A 127 10.68 17.83 -10.75
C ALA A 127 10.83 19.22 -10.10
N ASN A 128 9.78 19.72 -9.43
CA ASN A 128 9.77 21.00 -8.73
C ASN A 128 10.04 20.86 -7.23
N GLY A 129 10.25 19.63 -6.73
CA GLY A 129 10.46 19.34 -5.31
C GLY A 129 9.18 19.31 -4.48
N LYS A 130 8.01 19.19 -5.11
CA LYS A 130 6.75 18.95 -4.39
C LYS A 130 6.62 17.47 -4.05
N ALA A 131 6.45 17.14 -2.77
CA ALA A 131 6.22 15.76 -2.33
C ALA A 131 4.99 15.13 -3.00
N LEU A 132 5.12 13.87 -3.43
CA LEU A 132 4.07 13.13 -4.12
C LEU A 132 3.23 12.31 -3.13
N ASN A 133 1.92 12.29 -3.35
CA ASN A 133 0.98 11.47 -2.62
C ASN A 133 0.08 10.68 -3.59
N THR A 134 -0.10 9.38 -3.37
CA THR A 134 -0.92 8.51 -4.25
C THR A 134 -2.36 8.98 -4.41
N ARG A 135 -2.91 9.73 -3.44
CA ARG A 135 -4.28 10.26 -3.47
C ARG A 135 -4.46 11.36 -4.51
N ASP A 136 -3.40 12.09 -4.85
CA ASP A 136 -3.44 13.12 -5.88
C ASP A 136 -3.59 12.50 -7.30
N PHE A 137 -3.42 11.18 -7.41
CA PHE A 137 -3.52 10.39 -8.63
C PHE A 137 -4.68 9.38 -8.57
N ALA A 138 -5.61 9.57 -7.65
CA ALA A 138 -6.80 8.72 -7.57
C ALA A 138 -7.70 8.96 -8.78
N MET A 139 -8.17 7.87 -9.41
CA MET A 139 -9.18 7.97 -10.46
C MET A 139 -10.46 8.60 -9.88
N GLN A 140 -11.00 9.58 -10.59
CA GLN A 140 -12.30 10.14 -10.28
C GLN A 140 -13.35 9.05 -10.43
N PRO A 141 -14.27 8.88 -9.45
CA PRO A 141 -15.35 7.92 -9.59
C PRO A 141 -16.26 8.37 -10.73
N GLU A 142 -16.29 7.59 -11.81
CA GLU A 142 -17.31 7.75 -12.84
C GLU A 142 -18.64 7.18 -12.33
N VAL A 143 -19.71 7.95 -12.49
CA VAL A 143 -21.06 7.44 -12.25
C VAL A 143 -21.38 6.47 -13.39
N ALA A 144 -21.44 5.19 -13.07
CA ALA A 144 -21.81 4.17 -14.05
C ALA A 144 -23.20 4.47 -14.59
N SER A 145 -23.31 4.58 -15.92
CA SER A 145 -24.56 4.86 -16.64
C SER A 145 -25.45 3.62 -16.84
N SER A 146 -25.00 2.43 -16.39
CA SER A 146 -25.69 1.16 -16.65
C SER A 146 -26.35 0.55 -15.41
N GLN A 147 -27.45 -0.17 -15.64
CA GLN A 147 -28.14 -0.98 -14.63
C GLN A 147 -27.42 -2.32 -14.39
N ALA A 148 -26.16 -2.28 -13.97
CA ALA A 148 -25.43 -3.49 -13.59
C ALA A 148 -25.92 -4.00 -12.21
N GLN A 149 -26.09 -5.31 -12.07
CA GLN A 149 -26.34 -5.91 -10.77
C GLN A 149 -25.05 -5.87 -9.92
N VAL A 150 -25.08 -5.13 -8.81
CA VAL A 150 -23.94 -5.00 -7.89
C VAL A 150 -24.16 -5.85 -6.65
N THR A 151 -23.28 -6.82 -6.42
CA THR A 151 -23.25 -7.62 -5.19
C THR A 151 -22.07 -7.18 -4.33
N LEU A 152 -22.35 -6.66 -3.14
CA LEU A 152 -21.33 -6.27 -2.15
C LEU A 152 -21.12 -7.40 -1.14
N VAL A 153 -19.90 -7.91 -1.05
CA VAL A 153 -19.47 -8.85 -0.01
C VAL A 153 -18.67 -8.08 1.04
N VAL A 154 -19.14 -8.08 2.29
CA VAL A 154 -18.49 -7.42 3.42
C VAL A 154 -18.01 -8.45 4.43
N GLY A 155 -16.78 -8.28 4.91
CA GLY A 155 -16.19 -9.08 5.99
C GLY A 155 -16.01 -8.27 7.26
N SER A 156 -15.96 -8.97 8.40
CA SER A 156 -15.66 -8.36 9.69
C SER A 156 -14.19 -7.94 9.84
N SER A 157 -13.28 -8.52 9.05
CA SER A 157 -11.84 -8.26 9.11
C SER A 157 -11.13 -8.58 7.79
N LEU A 158 -9.88 -8.11 7.64
CA LEU A 158 -9.00 -8.56 6.55
C LEU A 158 -8.70 -10.05 6.74
N ASN A 159 -8.60 -10.78 5.62
CA ASN A 159 -8.39 -12.23 5.57
C ASN A 159 -9.54 -13.10 6.13
N SER A 160 -10.75 -12.54 6.31
CA SER A 160 -11.94 -13.27 6.78
C SER A 160 -12.61 -14.18 5.72
N GLY A 161 -11.96 -14.42 4.58
CA GLY A 161 -12.50 -15.25 3.49
C GLY A 161 -13.39 -14.54 2.46
N CYS A 162 -13.59 -13.21 2.56
CA CYS A 162 -14.43 -12.48 1.60
C CYS A 162 -13.96 -12.59 0.15
N ASN A 163 -12.65 -12.57 -0.09
CA ASN A 163 -12.10 -12.76 -1.44
C ASN A 163 -12.42 -14.16 -1.99
N THR A 164 -12.38 -15.19 -1.13
CA THR A 164 -12.74 -16.56 -1.51
C THR A 164 -14.22 -16.65 -1.87
N LEU A 165 -15.10 -16.04 -1.07
CA LEU A 165 -16.54 -15.99 -1.36
C LEU A 165 -16.83 -15.25 -2.66
N VAL A 166 -16.17 -14.11 -2.90
CA VAL A 166 -16.27 -13.35 -4.14
C VAL A 166 -15.86 -14.22 -5.34
N GLY A 167 -14.76 -14.97 -5.24
CA GLY A 167 -14.33 -15.92 -6.29
C GLY A 167 -15.31 -17.09 -6.51
N ALA A 168 -15.94 -17.60 -5.45
CA ALA A 168 -16.96 -18.63 -5.58
C ALA A 168 -18.23 -18.10 -6.26
N LEU A 169 -18.69 -16.90 -5.89
CA LEU A 169 -19.82 -16.21 -6.51
C LEU A 169 -19.54 -15.93 -8.00
N ALA A 170 -18.33 -15.45 -8.31
CA ALA A 170 -17.85 -15.26 -9.67
C ALA A 170 -18.08 -16.48 -10.55
N ARG A 171 -17.55 -17.61 -10.06
CA ARG A 171 -17.58 -18.88 -10.76
C ARG A 171 -19.02 -19.35 -10.95
N GLY A 172 -19.85 -19.22 -9.92
CA GLY A 172 -21.27 -19.57 -9.99
C GLY A 172 -22.05 -18.75 -11.04
N LEU A 173 -21.78 -17.44 -11.12
CA LEU A 173 -22.42 -16.56 -12.12
C LEU A 173 -21.96 -16.88 -13.55
N ILE A 174 -20.67 -17.11 -13.75
CA ILE A 174 -20.11 -17.51 -15.05
C ILE A 174 -20.72 -18.85 -15.50
N LEU A 175 -20.80 -19.83 -14.60
CA LEU A 175 -21.42 -21.14 -14.91
C LEU A 175 -22.92 -21.04 -15.23
N LYS A 176 -23.60 -19.98 -14.79
CA LYS A 176 -25.01 -19.69 -15.13
C LYS A 176 -25.18 -18.81 -16.37
N GLY A 177 -24.10 -18.48 -17.07
CA GLY A 177 -24.15 -17.72 -18.33
C GLY A 177 -24.11 -16.20 -18.17
N ALA A 178 -23.58 -15.67 -17.06
CA ALA A 178 -23.36 -14.22 -16.94
C ALA A 178 -22.38 -13.73 -18.02
N ALA A 179 -22.77 -12.68 -18.76
CA ALA A 179 -22.01 -12.16 -19.91
C ALA A 179 -20.67 -11.50 -19.51
N SER A 180 -20.62 -10.88 -18.32
CA SER A 180 -19.38 -10.35 -17.74
C SER A 180 -19.51 -10.28 -16.22
N VAL A 181 -18.41 -10.54 -15.51
CA VAL A 181 -18.34 -10.37 -14.06
C VAL A 181 -17.10 -9.56 -13.73
N LEU A 182 -17.30 -8.37 -13.17
CA LEU A 182 -16.22 -7.47 -12.77
C LEU A 182 -16.00 -7.57 -11.26
N PHE A 183 -14.74 -7.74 -10.86
CA PHE A 183 -14.34 -7.71 -9.46
C PHE A 183 -13.63 -6.42 -9.14
N ALA A 184 -14.22 -5.66 -8.21
CA ALA A 184 -13.57 -4.52 -7.60
C ALA A 184 -13.54 -4.75 -6.09
N SER A 185 -12.34 -4.82 -5.51
CA SER A 185 -12.17 -4.75 -4.06
C SER A 185 -11.61 -3.37 -3.72
N ARG A 186 -12.36 -2.59 -2.94
CA ARG A 186 -11.83 -1.43 -2.22
C ARG A 186 -11.66 -1.82 -0.77
N ALA A 187 -10.42 -1.96 -0.32
CA ALA A 187 -10.12 -2.07 1.10
C ALA A 187 -10.11 -0.66 1.71
N GLN A 188 -11.21 -0.21 2.33
CA GLN A 188 -11.19 0.94 3.24
C GLN A 188 -12.27 0.88 4.33
N ARG A 189 -11.85 1.15 5.58
CA ARG A 189 -12.58 2.05 6.49
C ARG A 189 -11.59 3.00 7.17
N ARG A 190 -11.96 4.28 7.22
CA ARG A 190 -11.46 5.27 8.19
C ARG A 190 -11.98 4.84 9.56
N ALA A 191 -11.11 4.46 10.48
CA ALA A 191 -11.40 4.64 11.90
C ALA A 191 -10.96 6.06 12.25
N ALA A 192 -11.92 6.98 12.33
CA ALA A 192 -11.71 8.17 13.13
C ALA A 192 -11.71 7.70 14.59
N MET A 193 -10.54 7.54 15.20
CA MET A 193 -10.45 7.50 16.65
C MET A 193 -10.62 8.93 17.14
N SER A 194 -11.84 9.29 17.50
CA SER A 194 -12.05 10.34 18.49
C SER A 194 -11.47 9.81 19.80
N ALA A 195 -10.33 10.36 20.21
CA ALA A 195 -9.90 10.28 21.59
C ALA A 195 -10.96 11.04 22.41
N THR A 196 -11.76 10.29 23.17
CA THR A 196 -12.64 10.85 24.19
C THR A 196 -12.05 10.49 25.54
N SER A 197 -11.77 11.55 26.31
CA SER A 197 -11.41 11.64 27.74
C SER A 197 -10.17 10.93 28.23
#